data_AF-A0A7V4G8R6-F1
#
_entry.id   AF-A0A7V4G8R6-F1
#
_cell.length_a   1.000
_cell.length_b   1.000
_cell.length_c   1.000
_cell.angle_alpha   90.00
_cell.angle_beta   90.00
_cell.angle_gamma   90.00
#
_symmetry.space_group_name_H-M   'P 1'
#
loop_
_entity.id
_entity.type
_entity.pdbx_description
1 polymer ?
#
loop_
_entity_poly.entity_id
_entity_poly.type
_entity_poly.pdbx_seq_one_letter_code
_entity_poly.pdbx_strand_id
1 'polypeptide(L)'
;MAAEYLPRYFGLRPPLVGRVFVATERPAEPPDFDPWLWISRFLAITLIMGLLFLSWEEVFRRLGILAIGGLVGFFWLVSRSRGMGMLFIVAVLGLARLFGAVFRRPQELLPVRICRLMDDQGREHIVRIKGRIIRGDVDQEDRVAVWGRRRHRTWLFRRGFNIRPQSWVLVEGSYTWITTLLLALLNFWLGWKLSTVHPEWFF
;
A
#
# COMPACT_ATOMS: atom_id res chain seq x y z
N MET A 1 -24.53 -33.04 2.40
CA MET A 1 -23.20 -33.61 2.70
C MET A 1 -22.05 -32.95 1.89
N ALA A 2 -22.04 -31.62 1.69
CA ALA A 2 -21.02 -30.96 0.82
C ALA A 2 -20.00 -30.08 1.57
N ALA A 3 -20.01 -30.08 2.91
CA ALA A 3 -19.23 -29.13 3.71
C ALA A 3 -17.76 -29.54 3.98
N GLU A 4 -17.38 -30.78 3.66
CA GLU A 4 -16.14 -31.38 4.19
C GLU A 4 -14.88 -31.14 3.33
N TYR A 5 -15.05 -30.71 2.07
CA TYR A 5 -13.94 -30.50 1.12
C TYR A 5 -13.63 -29.04 0.80
N LEU A 6 -14.12 -28.08 1.59
CA LEU A 6 -13.77 -26.68 1.37
C LEU A 6 -12.35 -26.40 1.90
N PRO A 7 -11.43 -25.93 1.04
CA PRO A 7 -10.08 -25.60 1.50
C PRO A 7 -10.16 -24.52 2.57
N ARG A 8 -9.51 -24.75 3.71
CA ARG A 8 -9.39 -23.75 4.78
C ARG A 8 -8.22 -22.85 4.44
N TYR A 9 -8.46 -21.55 4.37
CA TYR A 9 -7.39 -20.58 4.20
C TYR A 9 -7.03 -19.99 5.57
N PHE A 10 -5.80 -20.24 6.07
CA PHE A 10 -5.39 -19.95 7.45
C PHE A 10 -6.40 -20.46 8.51
N GLY A 11 -6.97 -21.65 8.30
CA GLY A 11 -7.97 -22.23 9.22
C GLY A 11 -9.36 -21.59 9.15
N LEU A 12 -9.57 -20.51 8.39
CA LEU A 12 -10.86 -19.83 8.27
C LEU A 12 -11.72 -20.44 7.17
N ARG A 13 -12.98 -20.74 7.51
CA ARG A 13 -14.00 -21.14 6.53
C ARG A 13 -14.29 -19.98 5.57
N PRO A 14 -14.59 -20.27 4.28
CA PRO A 14 -15.04 -19.25 3.36
C PRO A 14 -16.33 -18.60 3.88
N PRO A 15 -16.39 -17.26 3.93
CA PRO A 15 -17.58 -16.57 4.39
C PRO A 15 -18.77 -16.68 3.42
N LEU A 16 -18.52 -16.98 2.14
CA LEU A 16 -19.55 -17.18 1.13
C LEU A 16 -19.16 -18.34 0.22
N VAL A 17 -20.09 -19.25 -0.03
CA VAL A 17 -19.96 -20.33 -1.03
C VAL A 17 -21.25 -20.33 -1.85
N GLY A 18 -21.12 -20.36 -3.17
CA GLY A 18 -22.29 -20.35 -4.04
C GLY A 18 -21.94 -20.62 -5.49
N ARG A 19 -22.97 -20.83 -6.31
CA ARG A 19 -22.85 -20.97 -7.77
C ARG A 19 -22.95 -19.59 -8.39
N VAL A 20 -21.99 -19.24 -9.25
CA VAL A 20 -22.03 -18.04 -10.06
C VAL A 20 -23.10 -18.24 -11.13
N PHE A 21 -24.06 -17.34 -11.25
CA PHE A 21 -25.08 -17.42 -12.30
C PHE A 21 -25.04 -16.23 -13.25
N VAL A 22 -24.41 -15.13 -12.85
CA VAL A 22 -24.11 -13.99 -13.73
C VAL A 22 -22.71 -13.48 -13.42
N ALA A 23 -21.91 -13.30 -14.46
CA ALA A 23 -20.63 -12.60 -14.40
C ALA A 23 -20.64 -11.50 -15.45
N THR A 24 -20.48 -10.24 -15.03
CA THR A 24 -20.53 -9.09 -15.92
C THR A 24 -19.32 -8.19 -15.66
N GLU A 25 -18.66 -7.77 -16.73
CA GLU A 25 -17.61 -6.76 -16.66
C GLU A 25 -18.23 -5.37 -16.49
N ARG A 26 -17.59 -4.54 -15.69
CA ARG A 26 -17.96 -3.14 -15.48
C ARG A 26 -16.84 -2.24 -15.98
N PRO A 27 -17.15 -0.98 -16.31
CA PRO A 27 -16.14 0.03 -16.58
C PRO A 27 -15.11 0.04 -15.45
N ALA A 28 -13.85 0.24 -15.84
CA ALA A 28 -12.77 0.26 -14.88
C ALA A 28 -12.95 1.42 -13.89
N GLU A 29 -12.69 1.16 -12.61
CA GLU A 29 -12.93 2.11 -11.52
C GLU A 29 -11.63 2.48 -10.81
N PRO A 30 -11.54 3.67 -10.21
CA PRO A 30 -10.36 4.09 -9.46
C PRO A 30 -10.09 3.15 -8.28
N PRO A 31 -8.82 2.93 -7.85
CA PRO A 31 -8.49 2.05 -6.74
C PRO A 31 -9.16 2.52 -5.43
N ASP A 32 -9.45 1.57 -4.54
CA ASP A 32 -9.98 1.92 -3.22
C ASP A 32 -8.92 2.67 -2.40
N PHE A 33 -9.37 3.48 -1.45
CA PHE A 33 -8.49 4.18 -0.53
C PHE A 33 -7.60 3.19 0.24
N ASP A 34 -6.29 3.30 0.07
CA ASP A 34 -5.29 2.48 0.77
C ASP A 34 -4.67 3.26 1.93
N PRO A 35 -5.07 3.01 3.19
CA PRO A 35 -4.53 3.72 4.35
C PRO A 35 -3.04 3.43 4.56
N TRP A 36 -2.54 2.25 4.16
CA TRP A 36 -1.13 1.88 4.34
C TRP A 36 -0.20 2.73 3.49
N LEU A 37 -0.67 3.17 2.33
CA LEU A 37 0.05 4.09 1.47
C LEU A 37 0.25 5.47 2.12
N TRP A 38 -0.77 5.97 2.83
CA TRP A 38 -0.67 7.24 3.56
C TRP A 38 0.27 7.13 4.76
N ILE A 39 0.15 6.05 5.53
CA ILE A 39 1.03 5.81 6.69
C ILE A 39 2.48 5.67 6.24
N SER A 40 2.77 4.88 5.20
CA SER A 40 4.13 4.72 4.68
C SER A 40 4.73 6.06 4.22
N ARG A 41 3.94 6.92 3.57
CA ARG A 41 4.40 8.27 3.19
C ARG A 41 4.74 9.14 4.40
N PHE A 42 3.88 9.16 5.42
CA PHE A 42 4.14 9.89 6.65
C PHE A 42 5.43 9.39 7.35
N LEU A 43 5.60 8.06 7.42
CA LEU A 43 6.80 7.44 7.95
C LEU A 43 8.05 7.78 7.12
N ALA A 44 7.93 7.88 5.79
CA ALA A 44 9.06 8.29 4.96
C ALA A 44 9.47 9.76 5.22
N ILE A 45 8.50 10.66 5.39
CA ILE A 45 8.79 12.08 5.69
C ILE A 45 9.52 12.22 7.03
N THR A 46 8.97 11.57 8.07
CA THR A 46 9.54 11.60 9.42
C THR A 46 10.95 11.01 9.43
N LEU A 47 11.18 9.92 8.70
CA LEU A 47 12.51 9.32 8.52
C LEU A 47 13.49 10.30 7.86
N ILE A 48 13.11 10.93 6.74
CA ILE A 48 13.97 11.88 6.03
C ILE A 48 14.33 13.06 6.94
N MET A 49 13.34 13.65 7.62
CA MET A 49 13.57 14.79 8.50
C MET A 49 14.46 14.42 9.69
N GLY A 50 14.25 13.25 10.31
CA GLY A 50 15.09 12.81 11.42
C GLY A 50 16.52 12.45 10.99
N LEU A 51 16.72 11.87 9.80
CA LEU A 51 18.06 11.63 9.25
C LEU A 51 18.81 12.94 8.93
N LEU A 52 18.11 13.93 8.35
CA LEU A 52 18.68 15.26 8.13
C LEU A 52 19.07 15.92 9.45
N PHE A 53 18.24 15.78 10.48
CA PHE A 53 18.56 16.30 11.80
C PHE A 53 19.80 15.64 12.42
N LEU A 54 19.85 14.30 12.47
CA LEU A 54 21.00 13.57 13.02
C LEU A 54 22.30 13.85 12.25
N SER A 55 22.23 13.94 10.93
CA SER A 55 23.40 14.25 10.11
C SER A 55 23.91 15.68 10.36
N TRP A 56 23.00 16.66 10.47
CA TRP A 56 23.36 18.02 10.82
C TRP A 56 24.01 18.10 12.20
N GLU A 57 23.43 17.42 13.19
CA GLU A 57 23.94 17.38 14.55
C GLU A 57 25.34 16.76 14.64
N GLU A 58 25.57 15.64 13.94
CA GLU A 58 26.89 14.99 13.88
C GLU A 58 27.95 15.91 13.25
N VAL A 59 27.58 16.64 12.19
CA VAL A 59 28.47 17.64 11.57
C VAL A 59 28.76 18.78 12.55
N PHE A 60 27.74 19.29 13.23
CA PHE A 60 27.89 20.33 14.23
C PHE A 60 28.74 19.89 15.42
N ARG A 61 28.60 18.64 15.89
CA ARG A 61 29.42 18.09 16.97
C ARG A 61 30.90 17.98 16.59
N ARG A 62 31.21 17.65 15.34
CA ARG A 62 32.60 17.52 14.84
C ARG A 62 33.27 18.85 14.54
N LEU A 63 32.53 19.80 13.97
CA LEU A 63 33.08 21.05 13.45
C LEU A 63 32.74 22.28 14.32
N GLY A 64 31.83 22.14 15.28
CA GLY A 64 31.36 23.22 16.13
C GLY A 64 30.80 24.38 15.31
N ILE A 65 31.19 25.60 15.68
CA ILE A 65 30.74 26.83 15.00
C ILE A 65 31.19 26.90 13.53
N LEU A 66 32.23 26.16 13.14
CA LEU A 66 32.66 26.07 11.74
C LEU A 66 31.60 25.39 10.87
N ALA A 67 30.73 24.55 11.44
CA ALA A 67 29.59 23.98 10.70
C ALA A 67 28.60 25.07 10.27
N ILE A 68 28.38 26.09 11.09
CA ILE A 68 27.52 27.24 10.74
C ILE A 68 28.18 28.03 9.62
N GLY A 69 29.49 28.32 9.74
CA GLY A 69 30.25 28.98 8.68
C GLY A 69 30.25 28.19 7.37
N GLY A 70 30.37 26.86 7.45
CA GLY A 70 30.26 25.95 6.31
C GLY A 70 28.86 25.94 5.68
N LEU A 71 27.81 25.98 6.48
CA LEU A 71 26.43 26.08 6.00
C LEU A 71 26.16 27.42 5.32
N VAL A 72 26.57 28.53 5.93
CA VAL A 72 26.45 29.88 5.36
C VAL A 72 27.29 29.99 4.08
N GLY A 73 28.53 29.49 4.10
CA GLY A 73 29.41 29.45 2.94
C GLY A 73 28.86 28.57 1.81
N PHE A 74 28.25 27.43 2.16
CA PHE A 74 27.54 26.58 1.22
C PHE A 74 26.36 27.34 0.61
N PHE A 75 25.45 27.93 1.40
CA PHE A 75 24.33 28.72 0.88
C PHE A 75 24.76 29.95 0.07
N TRP A 76 25.85 30.59 0.46
CA TRP A 76 26.45 31.70 -0.29
C TRP A 76 26.98 31.20 -1.65
N LEU A 77 27.70 30.09 -1.67
CA LEU A 77 28.17 29.46 -2.91
C LEU A 77 26.99 28.98 -3.79
N VAL A 78 25.97 28.39 -3.15
CA VAL A 78 24.70 27.97 -3.78
C VAL A 78 24.07 29.15 -4.50
N SER A 79 23.86 30.26 -3.79
CA SER A 79 23.21 31.46 -4.34
C SER A 79 24.00 32.12 -5.47
N ARG A 80 25.33 31.92 -5.52
CA ARG A 80 26.20 32.45 -6.58
C ARG A 80 26.24 31.54 -7.82
N SER A 81 26.00 30.25 -7.66
CA SER A 81 26.15 29.28 -8.75
C SER A 81 24.92 29.23 -9.66
N ARG A 82 25.11 29.47 -10.97
CA ARG A 82 24.02 29.42 -11.97
C ARG A 82 23.45 28.00 -12.18
N GLY A 83 24.18 26.96 -11.78
CA GLY A 83 23.81 25.55 -11.95
C GLY A 83 22.97 24.96 -10.80
N MET A 84 22.96 25.57 -9.60
CA MET A 84 22.22 24.96 -8.47
C MET A 84 20.71 25.01 -8.63
N GLY A 85 20.18 25.96 -9.41
CA GLY A 85 18.76 25.94 -9.77
C GLY A 85 18.35 24.60 -10.39
N MET A 86 19.25 23.99 -11.17
CA MET A 86 19.03 22.68 -11.78
C MET A 86 19.07 21.55 -10.75
N LEU A 87 20.01 21.56 -9.80
CA LEU A 87 20.06 20.58 -8.72
C LEU A 87 18.85 20.70 -7.78
N PHE A 88 18.43 21.92 -7.46
CA PHE A 88 17.21 22.18 -6.69
C PHE A 88 15.97 21.68 -7.44
N ILE A 89 15.88 21.94 -8.75
CA ILE A 89 14.79 21.40 -9.59
C ILE A 89 14.85 19.86 -9.61
N VAL A 90 16.01 19.23 -9.72
CA VAL A 90 16.14 17.77 -9.67
C VAL A 90 15.74 17.22 -8.30
N ALA A 91 16.13 17.87 -7.21
CA ALA A 91 15.74 17.50 -5.86
C ALA A 91 14.22 17.66 -5.64
N VAL A 92 13.65 18.79 -6.08
CA VAL A 92 12.21 19.05 -6.05
C VAL A 92 11.46 18.07 -6.94
N LEU A 93 11.96 17.72 -8.12
CA LEU A 93 11.36 16.71 -9.01
C LEU A 93 11.49 15.29 -8.44
N GLY A 94 12.59 14.97 -7.76
CA GLY A 94 12.80 13.70 -7.07
C GLY A 94 11.85 13.57 -5.87
N LEU A 95 11.73 14.63 -5.08
CA LEU A 95 10.78 14.73 -3.97
C LEU A 95 9.34 14.71 -4.49
N ALA A 96 9.05 15.45 -5.57
CA ALA A 96 7.78 15.42 -6.28
C ALA A 96 7.54 14.11 -7.04
N ARG A 97 8.51 13.21 -7.18
CA ARG A 97 8.28 11.82 -7.64
C ARG A 97 7.92 10.91 -6.49
N LEU A 98 8.60 11.05 -5.34
CA LEU A 98 8.21 10.42 -4.07
C LEU A 98 6.76 10.77 -3.70
N PHE A 99 6.37 12.04 -3.88
CA PHE A 99 4.99 12.52 -3.71
C PHE A 99 4.14 12.47 -4.99
N GLY A 100 4.74 12.32 -6.17
CA GLY A 100 4.03 12.32 -7.46
C GLY A 100 3.22 11.07 -7.69
N ALA A 101 3.58 9.97 -7.02
CA ALA A 101 2.70 8.81 -6.90
C ALA A 101 1.38 9.11 -6.14
N VAL A 102 1.23 10.28 -5.49
CA VAL A 102 -0.02 10.78 -4.88
C VAL A 102 -0.89 11.46 -5.94
N PHE A 103 -0.30 12.24 -6.84
CA PHE A 103 -1.04 13.19 -7.70
C PHE A 103 -1.05 12.83 -9.20
N ARG A 104 -0.15 11.96 -9.66
CA ARG A 104 0.09 11.68 -11.09
C ARG A 104 0.25 10.20 -11.44
N ARG A 105 -0.13 9.26 -10.57
CA ARG A 105 -0.63 8.02 -11.16
C ARG A 105 -1.94 8.42 -11.83
N PRO A 106 -2.12 8.34 -13.17
CA PRO A 106 -3.46 8.10 -13.66
C PRO A 106 -3.92 6.92 -12.81
N GLN A 107 -4.90 7.14 -11.95
CA GLN A 107 -5.38 6.09 -11.06
C GLN A 107 -5.64 4.92 -11.97
N GLU A 108 -4.75 3.91 -11.96
CA GLU A 108 -4.82 2.82 -12.93
C GLU A 108 -6.20 2.26 -12.72
N LEU A 109 -7.06 2.48 -13.71
CA LEU A 109 -8.45 2.14 -13.57
C LEU A 109 -8.46 0.63 -13.48
N LEU A 110 -8.83 0.14 -12.31
CA LEU A 110 -8.80 -1.28 -12.04
C LEU A 110 -10.02 -1.89 -12.71
N PRO A 111 -9.85 -2.98 -13.48
CA PRO A 111 -11.00 -3.67 -14.03
C PRO A 111 -11.90 -4.14 -12.89
N VAL A 112 -13.20 -3.95 -13.06
CA VAL A 112 -14.21 -4.38 -12.08
C VAL A 112 -15.07 -5.46 -12.72
N ARG A 113 -15.17 -6.60 -12.07
CA ARG A 113 -16.09 -7.68 -12.44
C ARG A 113 -17.13 -7.84 -11.35
N ILE A 114 -18.40 -7.86 -11.72
CA ILE A 114 -19.49 -8.14 -10.79
C ILE A 114 -19.98 -9.56 -11.06
N CYS A 115 -19.89 -10.41 -10.05
CA CYS A 115 -20.40 -11.77 -10.05
C CYS A 115 -21.61 -11.82 -9.12
N ARG A 116 -22.70 -12.46 -9.57
CA ARG A 116 -23.84 -12.77 -8.71
C ARG A 116 -23.78 -14.25 -8.38
N LEU A 117 -23.78 -14.54 -7.09
CA LEU A 117 -23.70 -15.91 -6.57
C LEU A 117 -25.03 -16.26 -5.91
N MET A 118 -25.50 -17.47 -6.18
CA MET A 118 -26.60 -18.07 -5.44
C MET A 118 -25.99 -18.99 -4.39
N ASP A 119 -26.28 -18.73 -3.11
CA ASP A 119 -25.86 -19.63 -2.04
C ASP A 119 -26.70 -20.92 -1.99
N ASP A 120 -26.28 -21.88 -1.17
CA ASP A 120 -27.00 -23.15 -0.99
C ASP A 120 -28.41 -22.95 -0.36
N GLN A 121 -28.72 -21.77 0.17
CA GLN A 121 -30.04 -21.40 0.71
C GLN A 121 -30.92 -20.67 -0.33
N GLY A 122 -30.46 -20.55 -1.58
CA GLY A 122 -31.18 -19.82 -2.63
C GLY A 122 -31.17 -18.30 -2.46
N ARG A 123 -30.25 -17.75 -1.67
CA ARG A 123 -30.09 -16.30 -1.52
C ARG A 123 -29.06 -15.78 -2.50
N GLU A 124 -29.40 -14.67 -3.14
CA GLU A 124 -28.50 -13.96 -4.06
C GLU A 124 -27.51 -13.07 -3.28
N HIS A 125 -26.25 -13.18 -3.64
CA HIS A 125 -25.16 -12.34 -3.15
C HIS A 125 -24.42 -11.71 -4.32
N ILE A 126 -24.25 -10.38 -4.27
CA ILE A 126 -23.45 -9.66 -5.24
C ILE A 126 -22.01 -9.65 -4.75
N VAL A 127 -21.11 -10.25 -5.51
CA VAL A 127 -19.67 -10.23 -5.30
C VAL A 127 -19.04 -9.30 -6.33
N ARG A 128 -18.24 -8.37 -5.83
CA ARG A 128 -17.52 -7.40 -6.64
C ARG A 128 -16.02 -7.70 -6.55
N ILE A 129 -15.43 -7.98 -7.71
CA ILE A 129 -14.02 -8.24 -7.92
C ILE A 129 -13.42 -6.97 -8.48
N LYS A 130 -12.43 -6.39 -7.80
CA LYS A 130 -11.78 -5.14 -8.21
C LYS A 130 -10.28 -5.39 -8.33
N GLY A 131 -9.73 -5.17 -9.52
CA GLY A 131 -8.34 -5.47 -9.83
C GLY A 131 -8.20 -6.66 -10.78
N ARG A 132 -6.97 -6.85 -11.26
CA ARG A 132 -6.65 -7.91 -12.22
C ARG A 132 -6.60 -9.26 -11.53
N ILE A 133 -7.22 -10.28 -12.12
CA ILE A 133 -7.08 -11.67 -11.67
C ILE A 133 -5.69 -12.16 -12.15
N ILE A 134 -4.82 -12.51 -11.21
CA ILE A 134 -3.46 -13.01 -11.49
C ILE A 134 -3.48 -14.51 -11.73
N ARG A 135 -4.38 -15.23 -11.06
CA ARG A 135 -4.45 -16.70 -11.11
C ARG A 135 -5.88 -17.17 -11.03
N GLY A 136 -6.18 -18.22 -11.81
CA GLY A 136 -7.51 -18.81 -11.90
C GLY A 136 -8.48 -17.97 -12.72
N ASP A 137 -9.71 -18.45 -12.84
CA ASP A 137 -10.82 -17.69 -13.42
C ASP A 137 -12.12 -18.05 -12.69
N VAL A 138 -13.10 -17.19 -12.83
CA VAL A 138 -14.46 -17.35 -12.33
C VAL A 138 -15.38 -17.19 -13.52
N ASP A 139 -15.95 -18.29 -13.97
CA ASP A 139 -16.93 -18.26 -15.06
C ASP A 139 -18.36 -18.42 -14.53
N GLN A 140 -19.33 -18.22 -15.42
CA GLN A 140 -20.72 -18.56 -15.14
C GLN A 140 -20.85 -20.05 -14.84
N GLU A 141 -21.80 -20.38 -13.99
CA GLU A 141 -22.10 -21.72 -13.49
C GLU A 141 -21.07 -22.35 -12.55
N ASP A 142 -19.91 -21.72 -12.34
CA ASP A 142 -18.91 -22.24 -11.43
C ASP A 142 -19.34 -22.12 -9.97
N ARG A 143 -19.03 -23.16 -9.19
CA ARG A 143 -19.22 -23.14 -7.74
C ARG A 143 -17.96 -22.63 -7.09
N VAL A 144 -18.03 -21.45 -6.49
CA VAL A 144 -16.87 -20.76 -5.92
C VAL A 144 -17.04 -20.51 -4.43
N ALA A 145 -15.97 -20.74 -3.69
CA ALA A 145 -15.82 -20.30 -2.32
C ALA A 145 -15.11 -18.95 -2.32
N VAL A 146 -15.74 -17.92 -1.76
CA VAL A 146 -15.27 -16.53 -1.79
C VAL A 146 -14.85 -16.12 -0.38
N TRP A 147 -13.64 -15.58 -0.25
CA TRP A 147 -13.21 -14.84 0.93
C TRP A 147 -13.11 -13.36 0.61
N GLY A 148 -13.76 -12.58 1.44
CA GLY A 148 -13.91 -11.16 1.21
C GLY A 148 -14.50 -10.45 2.40
N ARG A 149 -14.69 -9.15 2.26
CA ARG A 149 -15.38 -8.33 3.26
C ARG A 149 -16.74 -7.94 2.72
N ARG A 150 -17.78 -8.05 3.56
CA ARG A 150 -19.12 -7.55 3.21
C ARG A 150 -19.21 -6.05 3.47
N ARG A 151 -19.71 -5.28 2.50
CA ARG A 151 -19.96 -3.84 2.59
C ARG A 151 -21.27 -3.50 1.88
N HIS A 152 -22.23 -2.92 2.61
CA HIS A 152 -23.55 -2.50 2.09
C HIS A 152 -24.21 -3.53 1.14
N ARG A 153 -24.32 -4.79 1.59
CA ARG A 153 -24.89 -5.93 0.83
C ARG A 153 -24.07 -6.46 -0.35
N THR A 154 -22.94 -5.83 -0.69
CA THR A 154 -21.98 -6.36 -1.67
C THR A 154 -20.79 -7.01 -0.96
N TRP A 155 -20.33 -8.13 -1.48
CA TRP A 155 -19.12 -8.80 -1.05
C TRP A 155 -17.94 -8.29 -1.87
N LEU A 156 -16.94 -7.72 -1.23
CA LEU A 156 -15.69 -7.33 -1.86
C LEU A 156 -14.79 -8.56 -1.91
N PHE A 157 -14.57 -9.10 -3.11
CA PHE A 157 -13.72 -10.25 -3.34
C PHE A 157 -12.26 -9.92 -3.02
N ARG A 158 -11.61 -10.76 -2.22
CA ARG A 158 -10.15 -10.70 -2.02
C ARG A 158 -9.46 -11.91 -2.61
N ARG A 159 -10.05 -13.08 -2.42
CA ARG A 159 -9.56 -14.37 -2.91
C ARG A 159 -10.73 -15.32 -3.03
N GLY A 160 -10.58 -16.32 -3.88
CA GLY A 160 -11.58 -17.35 -4.08
C GLY A 160 -10.95 -18.68 -4.40
N PHE A 161 -11.75 -19.73 -4.30
CA PHE A 161 -11.40 -21.06 -4.72
C PHE A 161 -12.54 -21.59 -5.58
N ASN A 162 -12.23 -21.94 -6.80
CA ASN A 162 -13.18 -22.54 -7.71
C ASN A 162 -13.21 -24.05 -7.48
N ILE A 163 -14.35 -24.56 -7.04
CA ILE A 163 -14.50 -25.94 -6.58
C ILE A 163 -14.48 -26.90 -7.77
N ARG A 164 -14.96 -26.47 -8.94
CA ARG A 164 -15.04 -27.31 -10.14
C ARG A 164 -13.66 -27.65 -10.73
N PRO A 165 -12.81 -26.67 -11.10
CA PRO A 165 -11.44 -26.92 -11.54
C PRO A 165 -10.44 -27.06 -10.39
N GLN A 166 -10.88 -27.00 -9.12
CA GLN A 166 -10.04 -27.05 -7.92
C GLN A 166 -8.88 -26.02 -7.94
N SER A 167 -9.16 -24.80 -8.41
CA SER A 167 -8.14 -23.77 -8.61
C SER A 167 -8.36 -22.54 -7.73
N TRP A 168 -7.26 -21.92 -7.32
CA TRP A 168 -7.30 -20.66 -6.58
C TRP A 168 -7.50 -19.48 -7.52
N VAL A 169 -8.46 -18.64 -7.17
CA VAL A 169 -8.72 -17.36 -7.84
C VAL A 169 -8.11 -16.25 -6.99
N LEU A 170 -7.05 -15.63 -7.51
CA LEU A 170 -6.30 -14.59 -6.81
C LEU A 170 -6.38 -13.29 -7.59
N VAL A 171 -6.75 -12.22 -6.89
CA VAL A 171 -6.69 -10.86 -7.42
C VAL A 171 -5.37 -10.22 -6.98
N GLU A 172 -4.84 -9.35 -7.83
CA GLU A 172 -3.67 -8.55 -7.53
C GLU A 172 -3.85 -7.77 -6.21
N GLY A 173 -3.05 -8.16 -5.22
CA GLY A 173 -3.03 -7.53 -3.91
C GLY A 173 -2.00 -6.41 -3.87
N SER A 174 -2.36 -5.31 -3.23
CA SER A 174 -1.39 -4.28 -2.83
C SER A 174 -0.66 -4.73 -1.57
N TYR A 175 0.63 -5.04 -1.67
CA TYR A 175 1.50 -5.38 -0.52
C TYR A 175 2.11 -4.13 0.14
N THR A 176 1.38 -3.01 0.13
CA THR A 176 1.81 -1.73 0.71
C THR A 176 2.10 -1.81 2.21
N TRP A 177 1.51 -2.77 2.92
CA TRP A 177 1.79 -2.96 4.34
C TRP A 177 3.25 -3.35 4.64
N ILE A 178 3.93 -4.06 3.73
CA ILE A 178 5.33 -4.48 3.93
C ILE A 178 6.25 -3.26 3.93
N THR A 179 6.06 -2.35 3.00
CA THR A 179 6.83 -1.11 2.93
C THR A 179 6.54 -0.22 4.14
N THR A 180 5.28 -0.15 4.57
CA THR A 180 4.91 0.54 5.82
C THR A 180 5.62 -0.06 7.03
N LEU A 181 5.65 -1.39 7.16
CA LEU A 181 6.32 -2.08 8.27
C LEU A 181 7.83 -1.78 8.28
N LEU A 182 8.49 -1.86 7.12
CA LEU A 182 9.91 -1.56 7.01
C LEU A 182 10.21 -0.11 7.39
N LEU A 183 9.41 0.84 6.92
CA LEU A 183 9.55 2.25 7.29
C LEU A 183 9.27 2.49 8.78
N ALA A 184 8.33 1.75 9.38
CA ALA A 184 8.06 1.84 10.82
C ALA A 184 9.26 1.34 11.64
N LEU A 185 9.89 0.23 11.23
CA LEU A 185 11.11 -0.28 11.87
C LEU A 185 12.28 0.72 11.74
N LEU A 186 12.45 1.34 10.57
CA LEU A 186 13.49 2.36 10.38
C LEU A 186 13.24 3.60 11.23
N ASN A 187 12.00 4.07 11.33
CA ASN A 187 11.64 5.19 12.22
C ASN A 187 11.84 4.84 13.69
N PHE A 188 11.52 3.61 14.09
CA PHE A 188 11.77 3.13 15.44
C PHE A 188 13.27 3.15 15.76
N TRP A 189 14.11 2.64 14.84
CA TRP A 189 15.57 2.70 14.98
C TRP A 189 16.09 4.13 15.06
N LEU A 190 15.54 5.04 14.23
CA LEU A 190 15.89 6.47 14.25
C LEU A 190 15.55 7.12 15.59
N GLY A 191 14.34 6.88 16.11
CA GLY A 191 13.91 7.37 17.42
C GLY A 191 14.75 6.82 18.56
N TRP A 192 15.08 5.52 18.52
CA TRP A 192 16.01 4.91 19.46
C TRP A 192 17.38 5.60 19.43
N LYS A 193 17.94 5.83 18.23
CA LYS A 193 19.21 6.56 18.09
C LYS A 193 19.14 7.98 18.64
N LEU A 194 18.08 8.72 18.34
CA LEU A 194 17.86 10.06 18.92
C LEU A 194 17.81 10.01 20.46
N SER A 195 17.11 9.03 21.05
CA SER A 195 17.06 8.90 22.51
C SER A 195 18.41 8.56 23.15
N THR A 196 19.28 7.83 22.45
CA THR A 196 20.64 7.55 22.95
C THR A 196 21.58 8.76 22.84
N VAL A 197 21.29 9.67 21.91
CA VAL A 197 22.10 10.87 21.68
C VAL A 197 21.63 12.04 22.54
N HIS A 198 20.32 12.19 22.71
CA HIS A 198 19.65 13.24 23.48
C HIS A 198 18.71 12.65 24.52
N PRO A 199 19.23 12.05 25.60
CA PRO A 199 18.38 11.52 26.67
C PRO A 199 17.50 12.62 27.29
N GLU A 200 17.97 13.85 27.36
CA GLU A 200 17.29 15.00 27.97
C GLU A 200 15.98 15.44 27.27
N TRP A 201 15.70 14.95 26.06
CA TRP A 201 14.44 15.28 25.36
C TRP A 201 13.28 14.34 25.68
N PHE A 202 13.54 13.24 26.40
CA PHE A 202 12.57 12.17 26.64
C PHE A 202 12.20 11.99 28.11
N PHE A 203 12.68 12.86 29.01
CA PHE A 203 12.37 12.93 30.43
C PHE A 203 11.82 14.30 30.81
#